data_AF-A0ABD2VFB9-F1
#
_entry.id   AF-A0ABD2VFB9-F1
#
_cell.length_a   1.000
_cell.length_b   1.000
_cell.length_c   1.000
_cell.angle_alpha   90.00
_cell.angle_beta   90.00
_cell.angle_gamma   90.00
#
_symmetry.space_group_name_H-M   'P 1'
#
loop_
_entity.id
_entity.type
_entity.pdbx_description
1 polymer ?
#
loop_
_entity_poly.entity_id
_entity_poly.type
_entity_poly.pdbx_seq_one_letter_code
_entity_poly.pdbx_strand_id
1 'polypeptide(L)'
;MASSSNNVDEEGIEKKEEPTPLEKHVMFFDINKDGVIYPWETYKGFRKIGSGVLLSTVASIFINIGLSGKTRPGKWPSPLFPIEVKNIKFAKHSSDSDIYDTEGRFVPEKFEELFNKHGRTNDNALTGEELDELLKANKQPKDFAGHIAAKSEWKILYLLCKDENGMLPKETIRSVYDGSLFEQMAKEKQSKKHRGKSSS
;
A
#
# COMPACT_ATOMS: atom_id res chain seq x y z
N MET A 1 44.58 -45.16 12.42
CA MET A 1 44.79 -43.89 13.14
C MET A 1 43.79 -42.89 12.59
N ALA A 2 42.86 -42.47 13.42
CA ALA A 2 41.87 -41.45 13.09
C ALA A 2 42.56 -40.07 13.01
N SER A 3 42.13 -39.22 12.08
CA SER A 3 42.26 -37.78 12.24
C SER A 3 41.10 -37.07 11.55
N SER A 4 40.20 -36.63 12.43
CA SER A 4 39.05 -35.74 12.35
C SER A 4 38.75 -35.02 11.04
N SER A 5 37.56 -35.33 10.50
CA SER A 5 36.76 -34.40 9.72
C SER A 5 36.23 -33.32 10.67
N ASN A 6 36.65 -32.08 10.48
CA ASN A 6 36.01 -30.93 11.12
C ASN A 6 34.68 -30.68 10.44
N ASN A 7 33.59 -31.16 11.04
CA ASN A 7 32.26 -30.59 10.84
C ASN A 7 32.24 -29.24 11.53
N VAL A 8 32.13 -28.17 10.75
CA VAL A 8 31.67 -26.88 11.27
C VAL A 8 30.24 -26.75 10.77
N ASP A 9 29.32 -26.99 11.70
CA ASP A 9 27.91 -26.72 11.54
C ASP A 9 27.74 -25.20 11.35
N GLU A 10 27.54 -24.76 10.10
CA GLU A 10 27.06 -23.41 9.81
C GLU A 10 25.59 -23.34 10.24
N GLU A 11 25.39 -22.87 11.48
CA GLU A 11 24.10 -22.44 11.99
C GLU A 11 23.41 -21.52 10.97
N GLY A 12 22.19 -21.91 10.59
CA GLY A 12 21.41 -21.27 9.54
C GLY A 12 21.27 -19.76 9.79
N ILE A 13 21.98 -18.98 8.98
CA ILE A 13 21.63 -17.58 8.74
C ILE A 13 20.25 -17.61 8.10
N GLU A 14 19.22 -17.38 8.91
CA GLU A 14 17.86 -17.13 8.46
C GLU A 14 17.95 -15.94 7.49
N LYS A 15 17.99 -16.22 6.18
CA LYS A 15 17.98 -15.18 5.16
C LYS A 15 16.66 -14.44 5.32
N LYS A 16 16.71 -13.24 5.93
CA LYS A 16 15.58 -12.32 5.90
C LYS A 16 15.29 -12.04 4.44
N GLU A 17 14.19 -12.61 3.95
CA GLU A 17 13.69 -12.33 2.61
C GLU A 17 13.45 -10.82 2.50
N GLU A 18 13.87 -10.23 1.38
CA GLU A 18 13.59 -8.83 1.14
C GLU A 18 12.08 -8.62 0.99
N PRO A 19 11.51 -7.59 1.63
CA PRO A 19 10.08 -7.35 1.54
C PRO A 19 9.69 -7.04 0.10
N THR A 20 8.59 -7.65 -0.33
CA THR A 20 7.94 -7.38 -1.61
C THR A 20 7.50 -5.91 -1.69
N PRO A 21 7.33 -5.35 -2.89
CA PRO A 21 6.79 -4.01 -3.05
C PRO A 21 5.45 -3.76 -2.32
N LEU A 22 4.54 -4.75 -2.28
CA LEU A 22 3.30 -4.65 -1.51
C LEU A 22 3.55 -4.66 0.01
N GLU A 23 4.49 -5.46 0.51
CA GLU A 23 4.88 -5.39 1.93
C GLU A 23 5.49 -4.04 2.26
N LYS A 24 6.40 -3.52 1.43
CA LYS A 24 6.99 -2.18 1.60
C LYS A 24 5.92 -1.09 1.68
N HIS A 25 4.88 -1.18 0.85
CA HIS A 25 3.75 -0.26 0.87
C HIS A 25 3.06 -0.21 2.25
N VAL A 26 2.78 -1.37 2.86
CA VAL A 26 2.10 -1.40 4.17
C VAL A 26 3.05 -1.21 5.36
N MET A 27 4.33 -1.55 5.23
CA MET A 27 5.35 -1.36 6.27
C MET A 27 5.49 0.09 6.70
N PHE A 28 5.11 1.07 5.88
CA PHE A 28 5.03 2.47 6.30
C PHE A 28 4.16 2.68 7.55
N PHE A 29 3.09 1.89 7.68
CA PHE A 29 2.15 1.95 8.80
C PHE A 29 2.57 1.08 9.98
N ASP A 30 3.59 0.23 9.86
CA ASP A 30 4.16 -0.55 10.95
C ASP A 30 5.16 0.35 11.72
N ILE A 31 4.63 1.12 12.67
CA ILE A 31 5.38 2.21 13.31
C ILE A 31 6.43 1.67 14.28
N ASN A 32 6.10 0.59 14.99
CA ASN A 32 7.01 -0.06 15.93
C ASN A 32 7.92 -1.12 15.27
N LYS A 33 7.65 -1.49 14.00
CA LYS A 33 8.43 -2.43 13.20
C LYS A 33 8.38 -3.86 13.71
N ASP A 34 7.26 -4.28 14.28
CA ASP A 34 7.06 -5.64 14.78
C ASP A 34 6.38 -6.58 13.76
N GLY A 35 6.05 -6.06 12.57
CA GLY A 35 5.37 -6.79 11.50
C GLY A 35 3.85 -6.87 11.65
N VAL A 36 3.27 -6.18 12.63
CA VAL A 36 1.83 -6.17 12.92
C VAL A 36 1.32 -4.74 12.99
N ILE A 37 0.37 -4.39 12.13
CA ILE A 37 -0.21 -3.04 12.09
C ILE A 37 -1.55 -3.03 12.81
N TYR A 38 -1.66 -2.20 13.83
CA TYR A 38 -2.92 -1.97 14.55
C TYR A 38 -3.61 -0.66 14.13
N PRO A 39 -4.91 -0.48 14.44
CA PRO A 39 -5.65 0.72 14.04
C PRO A 39 -4.98 2.05 14.45
N TRP A 40 -4.35 2.10 15.63
CA TRP A 40 -3.65 3.30 16.09
C TRP A 40 -2.39 3.63 15.28
N GLU A 41 -1.76 2.62 14.67
CA GLU A 41 -0.60 2.83 13.80
C GLU A 41 -1.03 3.24 12.40
N THR A 42 -2.08 2.61 11.86
CA THR A 42 -2.75 3.08 10.64
C THR A 42 -3.13 4.55 10.77
N TYR A 43 -3.78 4.94 11.88
CA TYR A 43 -4.10 6.33 12.19
C TYR A 43 -2.84 7.21 12.16
N LYS A 44 -1.77 6.83 12.88
CA LYS A 44 -0.51 7.59 12.93
C LYS A 44 0.11 7.75 11.54
N GLY A 45 0.08 6.72 10.70
CA GLY A 45 0.58 6.78 9.32
C GLY A 45 -0.19 7.78 8.47
N PHE A 46 -1.53 7.76 8.51
CA PHE A 46 -2.35 8.77 7.81
C PHE A 46 -2.06 10.20 8.31
N ARG A 47 -1.87 10.39 9.62
CA ARG A 47 -1.46 11.68 10.17
C ARG A 47 -0.07 12.11 9.70
N LYS A 48 0.88 11.16 9.57
CA LYS A 48 2.26 11.40 9.12
C LYS A 48 2.32 11.88 7.66
N ILE A 49 1.43 11.39 6.79
CA ILE A 49 1.30 11.87 5.40
C ILE A 49 0.41 13.12 5.25
N GLY A 50 -0.14 13.63 6.36
CA GLY A 50 -0.86 14.90 6.42
C GLY A 50 -2.37 14.79 6.22
N SER A 51 -2.97 13.61 6.29
CA SER A 51 -4.43 13.44 6.31
C SER A 51 -5.03 14.03 7.59
N GLY A 52 -6.24 14.61 7.50
CA GLY A 52 -6.98 15.18 8.64
C GLY A 52 -7.36 14.15 9.72
N VAL A 53 -7.77 14.61 10.91
CA VAL A 53 -8.13 13.72 12.05
C VAL A 53 -9.29 12.80 11.68
N LEU A 54 -10.37 13.37 11.13
CA LEU A 54 -11.56 12.61 10.74
C LEU A 54 -11.23 11.51 9.72
N LEU A 55 -10.54 11.86 8.63
CA LEU A 55 -10.14 10.90 7.60
C LEU A 55 -9.23 9.80 8.17
N SER A 56 -8.26 10.17 9.01
CA SER A 56 -7.33 9.21 9.62
C SER A 56 -8.05 8.23 10.55
N THR A 57 -9.01 8.70 11.35
CA THR A 57 -9.81 7.86 12.24
C THR A 57 -10.66 6.89 11.44
N VAL A 58 -11.42 7.40 10.47
CA VAL A 58 -12.28 6.57 9.60
C VAL A 58 -11.45 5.53 8.86
N ALA A 59 -10.41 5.95 8.13
CA ALA A 59 -9.55 5.03 7.37
C ALA A 59 -8.94 3.94 8.25
N SER A 60 -8.43 4.29 9.44
CA SER A 60 -7.82 3.30 10.34
C SER A 60 -8.77 2.20 10.80
N ILE A 61 -10.03 2.54 11.08
CA ILE A 61 -11.04 1.57 11.49
C ILE A 61 -11.41 0.68 10.30
N PHE A 62 -11.73 1.28 9.16
CA PHE A 62 -12.17 0.54 7.98
C PHE A 62 -11.09 -0.42 7.44
N ILE A 63 -9.84 0.03 7.35
CA ILE A 63 -8.72 -0.78 6.84
C ILE A 63 -8.43 -1.95 7.77
N ASN A 64 -8.26 -1.70 9.07
CA ASN A 64 -7.93 -2.77 10.01
C ASN A 64 -9.05 -3.80 10.13
N ILE A 65 -10.32 -3.38 10.20
CA ILE A 65 -11.45 -4.32 10.20
C ILE A 65 -11.47 -5.14 8.90
N GLY A 66 -11.28 -4.50 7.75
CA GLY A 66 -11.35 -5.15 6.44
C GLY A 66 -10.21 -6.14 6.15
N LEU A 67 -9.00 -5.87 6.65
CA LEU A 67 -7.80 -6.64 6.32
C LEU A 67 -7.36 -7.62 7.43
N SER A 68 -7.79 -7.43 8.68
CA SER A 68 -7.30 -8.25 9.80
C SER A 68 -7.61 -9.74 9.62
N GLY A 69 -8.84 -10.10 9.25
CA GLY A 69 -9.20 -11.49 9.01
C GLY A 69 -8.44 -12.10 7.82
N LYS A 70 -8.29 -11.34 6.73
CA LYS A 70 -7.64 -11.80 5.50
C LYS A 70 -6.15 -12.10 5.71
N THR A 71 -5.47 -11.26 6.49
CA THR A 71 -4.03 -11.42 6.77
C THR A 71 -3.74 -12.41 7.89
N ARG A 72 -4.76 -13.03 8.48
CA ARG A 72 -4.63 -13.95 9.61
C ARG A 72 -5.37 -15.28 9.37
N PRO A 73 -5.10 -15.97 8.24
CA PRO A 73 -5.80 -17.20 7.90
C PRO A 73 -5.59 -18.26 9.01
N GLY A 74 -6.68 -18.94 9.38
CA GLY A 74 -6.68 -19.95 10.44
C GLY A 74 -6.57 -19.41 11.88
N LYS A 75 -6.47 -18.10 12.08
CA LYS A 75 -6.46 -17.48 13.42
C LYS A 75 -7.86 -17.03 13.83
N TRP A 76 -8.15 -17.09 15.13
CA TRP A 76 -9.39 -16.57 15.67
C TRP A 76 -9.51 -15.04 15.45
N PRO A 77 -10.72 -14.51 15.16
CA PRO A 77 -10.94 -13.07 15.05
C PRO A 77 -10.40 -12.34 16.28
N SER A 78 -9.60 -11.30 16.05
CA SER A 78 -9.06 -10.48 17.14
C SER A 78 -9.85 -9.18 17.25
N PRO A 79 -10.31 -8.80 18.46
CA PRO A 79 -11.03 -7.54 18.67
C PRO A 79 -10.13 -6.30 18.46
N LEU A 80 -8.81 -6.49 18.37
CA LEU A 80 -7.86 -5.41 18.09
C LEU A 80 -7.58 -5.22 16.60
N PHE A 81 -8.13 -6.06 15.73
CA PHE A 81 -7.99 -6.00 14.28
C PHE A 81 -6.54 -5.80 13.76
N PRO A 82 -5.57 -6.64 14.19
CA PRO A 82 -4.19 -6.60 13.70
C PRO A 82 -4.11 -7.00 12.22
N ILE A 83 -3.26 -6.34 11.46
CA ILE A 83 -2.88 -6.70 10.09
C ILE A 83 -1.47 -7.29 10.13
N GLU A 84 -1.27 -8.51 9.63
CA GLU A 84 0.07 -9.11 9.56
C GLU A 84 0.74 -8.76 8.22
N VAL A 85 1.83 -8.00 8.28
CA VAL A 85 2.54 -7.46 7.09
C VAL A 85 2.91 -8.58 6.12
N LYS A 86 3.54 -9.65 6.61
CA LYS A 86 3.96 -10.81 5.80
C LYS A 86 2.84 -11.51 5.03
N ASN A 87 1.59 -11.28 5.44
CA ASN A 87 0.40 -11.92 4.91
C ASN A 87 -0.45 -10.95 4.07
N ILE A 88 0.04 -9.73 3.82
CA ILE A 88 -0.73 -8.70 3.11
C ILE A 88 -1.15 -9.13 1.69
N LYS A 89 -0.38 -10.01 1.05
CA LYS A 89 -0.74 -10.60 -0.25
C LYS A 89 -2.11 -11.30 -0.25
N PHE A 90 -2.55 -11.84 0.88
CA PHE A 90 -3.89 -12.44 1.01
C PHE A 90 -5.02 -11.41 1.10
N ALA A 91 -4.67 -10.14 1.31
CA ALA A 91 -5.63 -9.06 1.42
C ALA A 91 -6.05 -8.48 0.05
N LYS A 92 -5.27 -8.78 -1.00
CA LYS A 92 -5.58 -8.49 -2.42
C LYS A 92 -6.97 -9.00 -2.77
N HIS A 93 -7.65 -8.33 -3.69
CA HIS A 93 -8.99 -8.71 -4.15
C HIS A 93 -9.08 -8.74 -5.67
N SER A 94 -10.04 -9.51 -6.21
CA SER A 94 -10.20 -9.75 -7.66
C SER A 94 -10.48 -8.50 -8.50
N SER A 95 -10.89 -7.40 -7.87
CA SER A 95 -11.11 -6.11 -8.53
C SER A 95 -9.85 -5.22 -8.54
N ASP A 96 -8.70 -5.75 -8.09
CA ASP A 96 -7.41 -5.05 -8.18
C ASP A 96 -6.99 -4.83 -9.63
N SER A 97 -6.05 -3.90 -9.84
CA SER A 97 -5.48 -3.59 -11.14
C SER A 97 -4.56 -4.68 -11.70
N ASP A 98 -4.33 -5.77 -10.97
CA ASP A 98 -3.33 -6.82 -11.23
C ASP A 98 -1.89 -6.30 -11.42
N ILE A 99 -1.61 -5.05 -11.01
CA ILE A 99 -0.26 -4.46 -11.06
C ILE A 99 0.67 -5.12 -10.04
N TYR A 100 0.11 -5.65 -8.96
CA TYR A 100 0.81 -6.62 -8.14
C TYR A 100 0.45 -8.03 -8.60
N ASP A 101 1.43 -8.92 -8.69
CA ASP A 101 1.15 -10.36 -8.84
C ASP A 101 0.59 -10.97 -7.54
N THR A 102 0.33 -12.27 -7.54
CA THR A 102 -0.24 -13.00 -6.39
C THR A 102 0.66 -13.00 -5.16
N GLU A 103 1.96 -12.79 -5.36
CA GLU A 103 2.95 -12.72 -4.27
C GLU A 103 3.22 -11.27 -3.83
N GLY A 104 2.57 -10.27 -4.44
CA GLY A 104 2.77 -8.86 -4.08
C GLY A 104 3.96 -8.19 -4.79
N ARG A 105 4.49 -8.80 -5.85
CA ARG A 105 5.56 -8.23 -6.67
C ARG A 105 4.97 -7.30 -7.74
N PHE A 106 5.64 -6.18 -7.99
CA PHE A 106 5.23 -5.22 -9.01
C PHE A 106 5.43 -5.82 -10.43
N VAL A 107 4.41 -5.67 -11.28
CA VAL A 107 4.40 -6.14 -12.67
C VAL A 107 4.41 -4.91 -13.60
N PRO A 108 5.59 -4.48 -14.11
CA PRO A 108 5.72 -3.28 -14.93
C PRO A 108 4.84 -3.29 -16.17
N GLU A 109 4.67 -4.45 -16.80
CA GLU A 109 3.89 -4.60 -18.03
C GLU A 109 2.41 -4.28 -17.76
N LYS A 110 1.85 -4.77 -16.66
CA LYS A 110 0.46 -4.47 -16.24
C LYS A 110 0.28 -3.00 -15.89
N PHE A 111 1.30 -2.39 -15.31
CA PHE A 111 1.31 -0.96 -15.03
C PHE A 111 1.27 -0.14 -16.31
N GLU A 112 2.12 -0.45 -17.30
CA GLU A 112 2.12 0.26 -18.58
C GLU A 112 0.83 0.02 -19.38
N GLU A 113 0.30 -1.21 -19.38
CA GLU A 113 -1.01 -1.55 -19.98
C GLU A 113 -2.15 -0.69 -19.42
N LEU A 114 -2.15 -0.40 -18.11
CA LEU A 114 -3.16 0.45 -17.47
C LEU A 114 -3.18 1.86 -18.10
N PHE A 115 -2.02 2.50 -18.25
CA PHE A 115 -1.95 3.84 -18.85
C PHE A 115 -2.25 3.81 -20.34
N ASN A 116 -1.77 2.81 -21.07
CA ASN A 116 -2.08 2.66 -22.50
C ASN A 116 -3.59 2.50 -22.75
N LYS A 117 -4.33 1.89 -21.81
CA LYS A 117 -5.77 1.66 -21.93
C LYS A 117 -6.62 2.85 -21.45
N HIS A 118 -6.18 3.52 -20.39
CA HIS A 118 -7.01 4.49 -19.65
C HIS A 118 -6.48 5.93 -19.67
N GLY A 119 -5.19 6.17 -19.85
CA GLY A 119 -4.59 7.52 -19.90
C GLY A 119 -4.69 8.15 -21.28
N ARG A 120 -5.92 8.39 -21.77
CA ARG A 120 -6.17 8.90 -23.14
C ARG A 120 -5.91 10.39 -23.29
N THR A 121 -6.00 11.14 -22.19
CA THR A 121 -5.83 12.59 -22.15
C THR A 121 -4.36 12.97 -22.02
N ASN A 122 -3.58 12.14 -21.31
CA ASN A 122 -2.16 12.33 -21.09
C ASN A 122 -1.49 10.99 -20.79
N ASP A 123 -0.47 10.63 -21.57
CA ASP A 123 0.25 9.34 -21.42
C ASP A 123 0.92 9.17 -20.03
N ASN A 124 1.12 10.27 -19.30
CA ASN A 124 1.83 10.33 -18.03
C ASN A 124 0.94 10.72 -16.84
N ALA A 125 -0.39 10.76 -16.98
CA ALA A 125 -1.29 11.02 -15.86
C ALA A 125 -2.73 10.54 -16.13
N LEU A 126 -3.50 10.32 -15.07
CA LEU A 126 -4.93 10.03 -15.16
C LEU A 126 -5.76 11.21 -14.65
N THR A 127 -6.76 11.60 -15.42
CA THR A 127 -7.84 12.47 -14.94
C THR A 127 -8.73 11.73 -13.94
N GLY A 128 -9.55 12.47 -13.18
CA GLY A 128 -10.59 11.85 -12.35
C GLY A 128 -11.62 11.05 -13.15
N GLU A 129 -11.93 11.45 -14.39
CA GLU A 129 -12.87 10.75 -15.27
C GLU A 129 -12.30 9.42 -15.78
N GLU A 130 -11.04 9.42 -16.21
CA GLU A 130 -10.32 8.20 -16.63
C GLU A 130 -10.14 7.22 -15.46
N LEU A 131 -9.94 7.75 -14.25
CA LEU A 131 -9.90 6.94 -13.05
C LEU A 131 -11.27 6.28 -12.75
N ASP A 132 -12.37 7.01 -12.92
CA ASP A 132 -13.72 6.45 -12.80
C ASP A 132 -14.01 5.42 -13.90
N GLU A 133 -13.49 5.61 -15.13
CA GLU A 133 -13.55 4.62 -16.22
C GLU A 133 -12.78 3.34 -15.84
N LEU A 134 -11.54 3.48 -15.37
CA LEU A 134 -10.70 2.36 -14.89
C LEU A 134 -11.42 1.56 -13.81
N LEU A 135 -11.97 2.24 -12.80
CA LEU A 135 -12.71 1.60 -11.72
C LEU A 135 -13.96 0.87 -12.22
N LYS A 136 -14.62 1.34 -13.29
CA LYS A 136 -15.75 0.65 -13.91
C LYS A 136 -15.29 -0.55 -14.73
N ALA A 137 -14.19 -0.43 -15.46
CA ALA A 137 -13.64 -1.48 -16.32
C ALA A 137 -13.15 -2.70 -15.52
N ASN A 138 -12.61 -2.49 -14.31
CA ASN A 138 -12.09 -3.56 -13.46
C ASN A 138 -13.15 -4.22 -12.56
N LYS A 139 -14.42 -3.80 -12.64
CA LYS A 139 -15.49 -4.39 -11.81
C LYS A 139 -15.75 -5.84 -12.16
N GLN A 140 -15.52 -6.73 -11.22
CA GLN A 140 -15.95 -8.13 -11.34
C GLN A 140 -17.43 -8.30 -10.97
N PRO A 141 -18.22 -9.04 -11.78
CA PRO A 141 -19.60 -9.36 -11.41
C PRO A 141 -19.67 -10.05 -10.05
N LYS A 142 -20.61 -9.63 -9.19
CA LYS A 142 -20.84 -10.17 -7.83
C LYS A 142 -19.76 -9.85 -6.78
N ASP A 143 -18.76 -9.01 -7.09
CA ASP A 143 -17.73 -8.56 -6.14
C ASP A 143 -18.02 -7.16 -5.55
N PHE A 144 -19.13 -7.02 -4.80
CA PHE A 144 -19.54 -5.71 -4.27
C PHE A 144 -18.55 -5.13 -3.26
N ALA A 145 -17.96 -5.98 -2.41
CA ALA A 145 -16.98 -5.56 -1.41
C ALA A 145 -15.67 -5.09 -2.09
N GLY A 146 -15.18 -5.82 -3.09
CA GLY A 146 -14.02 -5.43 -3.88
C GLY A 146 -14.23 -4.11 -4.63
N HIS A 147 -15.44 -3.87 -5.16
CA HIS A 147 -15.74 -2.58 -5.81
C HIS A 147 -15.68 -1.40 -4.86
N ILE A 148 -16.17 -1.56 -3.61
CA ILE A 148 -16.11 -0.50 -2.60
C ILE A 148 -14.66 -0.26 -2.17
N ALA A 149 -13.89 -1.32 -1.96
CA ALA A 149 -12.48 -1.23 -1.59
C ALA A 149 -11.66 -0.52 -2.68
N ALA A 150 -11.68 -1.03 -3.92
CA ALA A 150 -10.98 -0.44 -5.05
C ALA A 150 -11.35 1.04 -5.26
N LYS A 151 -12.65 1.37 -5.23
CA LYS A 151 -13.11 2.77 -5.35
C LYS A 151 -12.59 3.65 -4.22
N SER A 152 -12.51 3.13 -3.00
CA SER A 152 -12.02 3.88 -1.84
C SER A 152 -10.52 4.12 -1.95
N GLU A 153 -9.73 3.11 -2.29
CA GLU A 153 -8.28 3.20 -2.48
C GLU A 153 -7.91 4.24 -3.53
N TRP A 154 -8.48 4.12 -4.72
CA TRP A 154 -8.21 5.04 -5.83
C TRP A 154 -8.69 6.46 -5.55
N LYS A 155 -9.83 6.64 -4.87
CA LYS A 155 -10.30 7.98 -4.48
C LYS A 155 -9.41 8.62 -3.42
N ILE A 156 -8.95 7.86 -2.43
CA ILE A 156 -8.02 8.38 -1.42
C ILE A 156 -6.71 8.78 -2.10
N LEU A 157 -6.17 7.93 -2.98
CA LEU A 157 -4.97 8.25 -3.76
C LEU A 157 -5.17 9.54 -4.56
N TYR A 158 -6.25 9.66 -5.32
CA TYR A 158 -6.55 10.85 -6.11
C TYR A 158 -6.68 12.11 -5.23
N LEU A 159 -7.38 12.03 -4.10
CA LEU A 159 -7.53 13.14 -3.17
C LEU A 159 -6.21 13.59 -2.54
N LEU A 160 -5.29 12.64 -2.28
CA LEU A 160 -3.99 12.93 -1.67
C LEU A 160 -2.95 13.42 -2.68
N CYS A 161 -3.04 12.99 -3.93
CA CYS A 161 -1.91 13.03 -4.86
C CYS A 161 -2.19 13.67 -6.22
N LYS A 162 -3.43 14.10 -6.52
CA LYS A 162 -3.69 14.88 -7.73
C LYS A 162 -2.92 16.21 -7.70
N ASP A 163 -2.47 16.64 -8.86
CA ASP A 163 -1.84 17.94 -9.05
C ASP A 163 -2.86 19.09 -9.06
N GLU A 164 -2.36 20.30 -9.28
CA GLU A 164 -3.16 21.53 -9.37
C GLU A 164 -4.16 21.54 -10.53
N ASN A 165 -3.88 20.77 -11.59
CA ASN A 165 -4.74 20.61 -12.75
C ASN A 165 -5.76 19.47 -12.57
N GLY A 166 -5.75 18.79 -11.43
CA GLY A 166 -6.63 17.64 -11.17
C GLY A 166 -6.18 16.35 -11.86
N MET A 167 -4.90 16.27 -12.25
CA MET A 167 -4.31 15.08 -12.86
C MET A 167 -3.58 14.27 -11.80
N LEU A 168 -3.68 12.94 -11.85
CA LEU A 168 -2.93 12.02 -11.00
C LEU A 168 -1.71 11.51 -11.76
N PRO A 169 -0.48 11.97 -11.45
CA PRO A 169 0.70 11.63 -12.25
C PRO A 169 1.03 10.14 -12.20
N LYS A 170 1.49 9.60 -13.34
CA LYS A 170 1.90 8.21 -13.51
C LYS A 170 2.99 7.82 -12.52
N GLU A 171 4.01 8.65 -12.34
CA GLU A 171 5.09 8.38 -11.39
C GLU A 171 4.61 8.38 -9.93
N THR A 172 3.60 9.20 -9.61
CA THR A 172 2.96 9.14 -8.29
C THR A 172 2.24 7.80 -8.09
N ILE A 173 1.53 7.30 -9.10
CA ILE A 173 0.90 5.97 -9.06
C ILE A 173 1.98 4.89 -8.99
N ARG A 174 3.08 5.00 -9.74
CA ARG A 174 4.22 4.07 -9.68
C ARG A 174 4.78 3.95 -8.25
N SER A 175 4.90 5.09 -7.55
CA SER A 175 5.38 5.12 -6.17
C SER A 175 4.44 4.45 -5.16
N VAL A 176 3.15 4.31 -5.47
CA VAL A 176 2.23 3.46 -4.68
C VAL A 176 2.70 2.02 -4.77
N TYR A 177 2.96 1.57 -6.00
CA TYR A 177 3.23 0.18 -6.30
C TYR A 177 4.66 -0.26 -5.95
N ASP A 178 5.65 0.64 -6.02
CA ASP A 178 7.00 0.34 -5.52
C ASP A 178 7.11 0.44 -3.98
N GLY A 179 6.07 0.94 -3.31
CA GLY A 179 5.98 1.09 -1.85
C GLY A 179 6.62 2.36 -1.29
N SER A 180 7.04 3.31 -2.12
CA SER A 180 7.76 4.52 -1.67
C SER A 180 6.88 5.75 -1.42
N LEU A 181 5.64 5.80 -1.93
CA LEU A 181 4.78 6.99 -1.90
C LEU A 181 4.66 7.61 -0.50
N PHE A 182 4.27 6.82 0.50
CA PHE A 182 3.98 7.37 1.82
C PHE A 182 5.21 7.90 2.53
N GLU A 183 6.38 7.29 2.30
CA GLU A 183 7.66 7.81 2.80
C GLU A 183 8.01 9.14 2.12
N GLN A 184 7.80 9.26 0.81
CA GLN A 184 7.99 10.52 0.08
C GLN A 184 7.06 11.62 0.65
N MET A 185 5.77 11.33 0.80
CA MET A 185 4.78 12.25 1.38
C MET A 185 5.15 12.68 2.80
N ALA A 186 5.57 11.74 3.66
CA ALA A 186 5.98 12.04 5.02
C ALA A 186 7.20 12.97 5.08
N LYS A 187 8.21 12.71 4.23
CA LYS A 187 9.41 13.56 4.11
C LYS A 187 9.05 14.97 3.63
N GLU A 188 8.17 15.10 2.65
CA GLU A 188 7.69 16.40 2.17
C GLU A 188 6.92 17.18 3.24
N LYS A 189 6.08 16.50 4.03
CA LYS A 189 5.36 17.15 5.13
C LYS A 189 6.30 17.61 6.23
N GLN A 190 7.30 16.79 6.56
CA GLN A 190 8.33 17.15 7.52
C GLN A 190 9.13 18.37 7.02
N SER A 191 9.56 18.39 5.76
CA SER A 191 10.34 19.50 5.20
C SER A 191 9.55 20.82 5.15
N LYS A 192 8.27 20.78 4.75
CA LYS A 192 7.36 21.95 4.77
C LYS A 192 7.18 22.51 6.18
N LYS A 193 7.04 21.64 7.20
CA LYS A 193 6.94 22.05 8.61
C LYS A 193 8.22 22.71 9.11
N HIS A 194 9.40 22.23 8.70
CA HIS A 194 10.67 22.87 9.05
C HIS A 194 10.79 24.24 8.41
N ARG A 195 10.52 24.36 7.09
CA ARG A 195 10.56 25.66 6.39
C ARG A 195 9.61 26.69 7.00
N GLY A 196 8.37 26.30 7.35
CA GLY A 196 7.42 27.21 7.99
C GLY A 196 7.87 27.70 9.38
N LYS A 197 8.63 26.88 10.11
CA LYS A 197 9.23 27.27 11.41
C LYS A 197 10.49 28.12 11.27
N SER A 198 11.24 28.00 10.17
CA SER A 198 12.41 28.84 9.88
C SER A 198 12.02 30.26 9.44
N SER A 199 10.79 30.45 9.00
CA SER A 199 10.26 31.71 8.44
C SER A 199 9.30 32.44 9.39
N SER A 200 9.11 31.94 10.62
CA SER A 200 8.34 32.58 11.71
C SER A 200 9.27 32.99 12.83
#